data_AF-A0A952SKP3-F1
#
_entry.id   AF-A0A952SKP3-F1
#
_cell.length_a   1.000
_cell.length_b   1.000
_cell.length_c   1.000
_cell.angle_alpha   90.00
_cell.angle_beta   90.00
_cell.angle_gamma   90.00
#
_symmetry.space_group_name_H-M   'P 1'
#
loop_
_entity.id
_entity.type
_entity.pdbx_description
1 polymer ?
#
loop_
_entity_poly.entity_id
_entity_poly.type
_entity_poly.pdbx_seq_one_letter_code
_entity_poly.pdbx_strand_id
1 'polypeptide(L)'
;MANSSSRLVYDGAILRIEFYVAPNGVAPAEAWLEQLSRGSQQKFAALFVRMGDTGKIWNERKFKHLTETDQIFEFKVDADRILCFFFIGRRLILTHGFRKSGDKTPTREIERAESYKQDFEGRVKHET
;
A
#
# COMPACT_ATOMS: atom_id res chain seq x y z
N MET A 1 23.62 4.78 -8.62
CA MET A 1 22.43 5.60 -8.35
C MET A 1 21.58 4.79 -7.38
N ALA A 2 21.35 5.27 -6.16
CA ALA A 2 20.49 4.56 -5.23
C ALA A 2 19.07 4.53 -5.82
N ASN A 3 18.52 3.34 -6.05
CA ASN A 3 17.12 3.23 -6.47
C ASN A 3 16.25 3.70 -5.29
N SER A 4 15.43 4.72 -5.52
CA SER A 4 14.48 5.23 -4.53
C SER A 4 13.69 4.07 -3.92
N SER A 5 13.57 4.03 -2.59
CA SER A 5 12.76 3.04 -1.85
C SER A 5 11.26 3.11 -2.13
N SER A 6 10.81 4.15 -2.81
CA SER A 6 9.41 4.39 -3.14
C SER A 6 9.20 5.21 -4.42
N ARG A 7 7.96 5.18 -4.93
CA ARG A 7 7.48 5.97 -6.06
C ARG A 7 6.19 6.69 -5.68
N LEU A 8 6.10 7.99 -5.95
CA LEU A 8 4.92 8.80 -5.64
C LEU A 8 3.70 8.32 -6.44
N VAL A 9 2.56 8.15 -5.75
CA VAL A 9 1.25 7.88 -6.35
C VAL A 9 0.38 9.13 -6.31
N TYR A 10 0.29 9.77 -5.14
CA TYR A 10 -0.52 10.96 -4.91
C TYR A 10 0.06 11.75 -3.74
N ASP A 11 0.28 13.05 -3.91
CA ASP A 11 0.67 13.95 -2.80
C ASP A 11 -0.56 14.69 -2.32
N GLY A 12 -1.25 14.11 -1.34
CA GLY A 12 -2.46 14.69 -0.75
C GLY A 12 -2.13 15.69 0.35
N ALA A 13 -3.15 16.46 0.74
CA ALA A 13 -3.03 17.51 1.76
C ALA A 13 -2.53 17.00 3.12
N ILE A 14 -2.87 15.76 3.48
CA ILE A 14 -2.55 15.15 4.78
C ILE A 14 -1.49 14.07 4.64
N LEU A 15 -1.62 13.18 3.66
CA LEU A 15 -0.70 12.06 3.42
C LEU A 15 -0.21 12.02 1.98
N ARG A 16 1.06 11.68 1.84
CA ARG A 16 1.64 11.21 0.58
C ARG A 16 1.42 9.72 0.45
N ILE A 17 0.81 9.31 -0.65
CA ILE A 17 0.61 7.91 -1.02
C ILE A 17 1.73 7.51 -1.97
N GLU A 18 2.42 6.41 -1.67
CA GLU A 18 3.59 5.96 -2.42
C GLU A 18 3.54 4.46 -2.64
N PHE A 19 4.04 3.99 -3.78
CA PHE A 19 4.36 2.59 -3.97
C PHE A 19 5.69 2.28 -3.30
N TYR A 20 5.76 1.14 -2.61
CA TYR A 20 7.04 0.50 -2.31
C TYR A 20 7.76 0.10 -3.60
N VAL A 21 9.05 0.38 -3.68
CA VAL A 21 9.92 -0.03 -4.79
C VAL A 21 10.97 -0.99 -4.26
N ALA A 22 10.92 -2.25 -4.71
CA ALA A 22 11.85 -3.30 -4.30
C ALA A 22 13.29 -3.01 -4.79
N PRO A 23 14.32 -3.70 -4.24
CA PRO A 23 15.72 -3.49 -4.63
C PRO A 23 15.99 -3.65 -6.14
N ASN A 24 15.22 -4.50 -6.82
CA ASN A 24 15.29 -4.70 -8.26
C ASN A 24 14.59 -3.59 -9.09
N GLY A 25 14.06 -2.54 -8.45
CA GLY A 25 13.38 -1.42 -9.09
C GLY A 25 11.88 -1.63 -9.39
N VAL A 26 11.35 -2.83 -9.11
CA VAL A 26 9.94 -3.15 -9.34
C VAL A 26 9.08 -2.59 -8.21
N ALA A 27 7.93 -1.99 -8.55
CA ALA A 27 6.89 -1.62 -7.61
C ALA A 27 5.75 -2.66 -7.67
N PRO A 28 5.64 -3.60 -6.71
CA PRO A 28 4.69 -4.71 -6.83
C PRO A 28 3.23 -4.28 -6.82
N ALA A 29 2.86 -3.24 -6.06
CA ALA A 29 1.51 -2.71 -6.04
C ALA A 29 1.11 -2.06 -7.38
N GLU A 30 2.03 -1.32 -8.01
CA GLU A 30 1.81 -0.71 -9.32
C GLU A 30 1.64 -1.76 -10.40
N ALA A 31 2.59 -2.69 -10.50
CA ALA A 31 2.54 -3.77 -11.48
C ALA A 31 1.27 -4.63 -11.37
N TRP A 32 0.73 -4.78 -10.15
CA TRP A 32 -0.56 -5.46 -9.95
C TRP A 32 -1.75 -4.59 -10.38
N LEU A 33 -1.77 -3.30 -10.01
CA LEU A 33 -2.83 -2.36 -10.38
C LEU A 33 -3.00 -2.27 -11.89
N GLU A 34 -1.89 -2.25 -12.64
CA GLU A 34 -1.89 -2.18 -14.12
C GLU A 34 -2.61 -3.37 -14.77
N GLN A 35 -2.68 -4.53 -14.10
CA GLN A 35 -3.37 -5.72 -14.58
C GLN A 35 -4.88 -5.69 -14.33
N LEU A 36 -5.35 -4.80 -13.45
CA LEU A 36 -6.77 -4.70 -13.12
C LEU A 36 -7.57 -4.00 -14.23
N SER A 37 -8.88 -4.24 -14.26
CA SER A 37 -9.77 -3.46 -15.11
C SER A 37 -9.68 -1.96 -14.81
N ARG A 38 -9.89 -1.12 -15.82
CA ARG A 38 -9.90 0.35 -15.66
C ARG A 38 -10.84 0.82 -14.54
N GLY A 39 -12.00 0.17 -14.39
CA GLY A 39 -12.95 0.48 -13.32
C GLY A 39 -12.40 0.18 -11.93
N SER A 40 -11.69 -0.94 -11.75
CA SER A 40 -11.03 -1.26 -10.47
C SER A 40 -9.89 -0.29 -10.17
N GLN A 41 -9.07 0.05 -11.18
CA GLN A 41 -7.99 1.04 -11.03
C GLN A 41 -8.54 2.40 -10.56
N GLN A 42 -9.62 2.89 -11.20
CA GLN A 42 -10.27 4.15 -10.82
C GLN A 42 -10.82 4.11 -9.39
N LYS A 43 -11.41 3.00 -8.95
CA LYS A 43 -11.90 2.83 -7.56
C LYS A 43 -10.74 2.91 -6.56
N PHE A 44 -9.60 2.28 -6.83
CA PHE A 44 -8.41 2.41 -5.98
C PHE A 44 -7.87 3.84 -5.97
N ALA A 45 -7.72 4.47 -7.13
CA ALA A 45 -7.26 5.86 -7.23
C ALA A 45 -8.14 6.81 -6.38
N ALA A 46 -9.47 6.65 -6.42
CA ALA A 46 -10.38 7.43 -5.59
C ALA A 46 -10.18 7.20 -4.08
N LEU A 47 -9.84 5.97 -3.66
CA LEU A 47 -9.51 5.67 -2.27
C LEU A 47 -8.15 6.28 -1.86
N PHE A 48 -7.16 6.26 -2.75
CA PHE A 48 -5.85 6.88 -2.50
C PHE A 48 -5.96 8.40 -2.37
N VAL A 49 -6.70 9.06 -3.26
CA VAL A 49 -6.98 10.49 -3.17
C VAL A 49 -7.68 10.82 -1.85
N ARG A 50 -8.76 10.09 -1.53
CA ARG A 50 -9.47 10.29 -0.26
C ARG A 50 -8.54 10.12 0.94
N MET A 51 -7.76 9.04 1.00
CA MET A 51 -6.82 8.82 2.10
C MET A 51 -5.75 9.92 2.16
N GLY A 52 -5.23 10.33 1.01
CA GLY A 52 -4.24 11.40 0.89
C GLY A 52 -4.74 12.73 1.44
N ASP A 53 -5.97 13.10 1.12
CA ASP A 53 -6.51 14.42 1.46
C ASP A 53 -7.16 14.48 2.85
N THR A 54 -7.67 13.36 3.37
CA THR A 54 -8.37 13.34 4.65
C THR A 54 -7.60 12.64 5.77
N GLY A 55 -6.59 11.83 5.42
CA GLY A 55 -5.89 10.95 6.35
C GLY A 55 -6.75 9.81 6.91
N LYS A 56 -8.01 9.68 6.49
CA LYS A 56 -8.95 8.74 7.09
C LYS A 56 -10.07 8.27 6.17
N ILE A 57 -10.33 6.96 6.22
CA ILE A 57 -11.50 6.32 5.62
C ILE A 57 -12.23 5.53 6.71
N TRP A 58 -13.40 6.00 7.13
CA TRP A 58 -14.19 5.37 8.21
C TRP A 58 -14.85 4.04 7.83
N ASN A 59 -14.98 3.77 6.54
CA ASN A 59 -15.66 2.58 6.05
C ASN A 59 -14.69 1.38 6.03
N GLU A 60 -14.86 0.43 6.96
CA GLU A 60 -14.04 -0.79 7.04
C GLU A 60 -14.18 -1.73 5.83
N ARG A 61 -15.20 -1.54 4.99
CA ARG A 61 -15.31 -2.22 3.70
C ARG A 61 -14.42 -1.60 2.62
N LYS A 62 -13.74 -0.49 2.90
CA LYS A 62 -12.84 0.24 2.00
C LYS A 62 -11.42 0.35 2.52
N PHE A 63 -11.24 0.55 3.82
CA PHE A 63 -9.94 0.60 4.46
C PHE A 63 -10.02 -0.01 5.85
N LYS A 64 -9.13 -0.94 6.18
CA LYS A 64 -9.17 -1.65 7.46
C LYS A 64 -7.77 -1.95 7.99
N HIS A 65 -7.58 -1.84 9.30
CA HIS A 65 -6.41 -2.36 10.00
C HIS A 65 -6.53 -3.89 10.15
N LEU A 66 -5.47 -4.62 9.78
CA LEU A 66 -5.35 -6.03 10.08
C LEU A 66 -4.82 -6.17 11.51
N THR A 67 -5.72 -6.40 12.47
CA THR A 67 -5.35 -6.62 13.88
C THR A 67 -4.39 -7.80 14.01
N GLU A 68 -3.49 -7.76 15.00
CA GLU A 68 -2.46 -8.79 15.23
C GLU A 68 -1.38 -8.86 14.14
N THR A 69 -1.17 -7.75 13.42
CA THR A 69 -0.05 -7.59 12.47
C THR A 69 0.86 -6.44 12.91
N ASP A 70 2.02 -6.29 12.28
CA ASP A 70 2.91 -5.14 12.49
C ASP A 70 2.39 -3.86 11.79
N GLN A 71 1.21 -3.39 12.21
CA GLN A 71 0.54 -2.19 11.71
C GLN A 71 0.30 -2.22 10.19
N ILE A 72 -0.19 -3.36 9.69
CA ILE A 72 -0.56 -3.54 8.27
C ILE A 72 -2.04 -3.21 8.07
N PHE A 73 -2.33 -2.46 7.03
CA PHE A 73 -3.67 -2.03 6.64
C PHE A 73 -4.01 -2.55 5.23
N GLU A 74 -5.30 -2.65 4.92
CA GLU A 74 -5.78 -3.05 3.60
C GLU A 74 -6.70 -2.00 2.98
N PHE A 75 -6.43 -1.59 1.73
CA PHE A 75 -7.44 -1.00 0.85
C PHE A 75 -8.25 -2.09 0.17
N LYS A 76 -9.54 -1.83 -0.05
CA LYS A 76 -10.51 -2.85 -0.49
C LYS A 76 -11.37 -2.33 -1.63
N VAL A 77 -11.26 -3.00 -2.79
CA VAL A 77 -12.12 -2.81 -3.95
C VAL A 77 -12.64 -4.18 -4.37
N ASP A 78 -13.92 -4.45 -4.14
CA ASP A 78 -14.55 -5.74 -4.44
C ASP A 78 -13.76 -6.92 -3.82
N ALA A 79 -13.19 -7.83 -4.63
CA ALA A 79 -12.30 -8.90 -4.17
C ALA A 79 -10.82 -8.50 -4.12
N ASP A 80 -10.44 -7.38 -4.72
CA ASP A 80 -9.06 -6.93 -4.84
C ASP A 80 -8.63 -6.16 -3.58
N ARG A 81 -7.39 -6.40 -3.15
CA ARG A 81 -6.79 -5.81 -1.95
C ARG A 81 -5.44 -5.21 -2.30
N ILE A 82 -5.09 -4.13 -1.62
CA ILE A 82 -3.72 -3.59 -1.58
C ILE A 82 -3.35 -3.41 -0.11
N LEU A 83 -2.26 -4.06 0.32
CA LEU A 83 -1.74 -3.87 1.67
C LEU A 83 -0.82 -2.66 1.73
N CYS A 84 -0.80 -2.00 2.88
CA CYS A 84 -0.02 -0.80 3.11
C CYS A 84 0.32 -0.61 4.58
N PHE A 85 1.26 0.29 4.86
CA PHE A 85 1.59 0.72 6.20
C PHE A 85 1.84 2.25 6.23
N PHE A 86 1.66 2.85 7.40
CA PHE A 86 2.00 4.25 7.63
C PHE A 86 3.49 4.37 7.98
N PHE A 87 4.10 5.46 7.53
CA PHE A 87 5.50 5.77 7.81
C PHE A 87 5.69 7.25 8.15
N ILE A 88 6.82 7.55 8.81
CA ILE A 88 7.17 8.90 9.23
C ILE A 88 7.19 9.89 8.05
N GLY A 89 6.99 11.17 8.35
CA GLY A 89 6.96 12.21 7.33
C GLY A 89 5.71 12.16 6.45
N ARG A 90 4.55 11.83 7.06
CA ARG A 90 3.21 11.81 6.44
C ARG A 90 3.10 10.90 5.21
N ARG A 91 3.67 9.69 5.28
CA ARG A 91 3.72 8.73 4.17
C ARG A 91 2.84 7.52 4.43
N LEU A 92 2.16 7.05 3.39
CA LEU A 92 1.46 5.77 3.36
C LEU A 92 2.02 4.94 2.20
N ILE A 93 2.66 3.82 2.53
CA ILE A 93 3.40 3.00 1.58
C ILE A 93 2.56 1.80 1.18
N LEU A 94 2.23 1.69 -0.11
CA LEU A 94 1.50 0.60 -0.74
C LEU A 94 2.47 -0.53 -1.11
N THR A 95 2.32 -1.72 -0.53
CA THR A 95 3.29 -2.82 -0.64
C THR A 95 3.06 -3.63 -1.92
N HIS A 96 1.91 -4.29 -2.02
CA HIS A 96 1.50 -5.12 -3.14
C HIS A 96 -0.01 -5.31 -3.16
N GLY A 97 -0.53 -5.69 -4.33
CA GLY A 97 -1.92 -6.08 -4.48
C GLY A 97 -2.10 -7.58 -4.67
N PHE A 98 -3.30 -8.07 -4.36
CA PHE A 98 -3.72 -9.45 -4.60
C PHE A 98 -5.24 -9.55 -4.68
N ARG A 99 -5.75 -10.66 -5.23
CA ARG A 99 -7.18 -10.99 -5.23
C ARG A 99 -7.49 -11.94 -4.08
N LYS A 100 -8.43 -11.54 -3.21
CA LYS A 100 -8.84 -12.32 -2.04
C LYS A 100 -9.96 -13.29 -2.40
N SER A 101 -9.82 -14.56 -2.00
CA SER A 101 -10.79 -15.63 -2.25
C SER A 101 -11.52 -16.14 -1.00
N GLY A 102 -11.03 -15.86 0.21
CA GLY A 102 -11.65 -16.27 1.47
C GLY A 102 -11.99 -15.09 2.38
N ASP A 103 -12.57 -15.37 3.55
CA ASP A 103 -13.02 -14.33 4.49
C ASP A 103 -11.87 -13.55 5.12
N LYS A 104 -10.81 -14.26 5.52
CA LYS A 104 -9.61 -13.69 6.15
C LYS A 104 -8.54 -13.38 5.12
N THR A 105 -7.75 -12.35 5.40
CA THR A 105 -6.58 -12.02 4.56
C THR A 105 -5.56 -13.14 4.74
N PRO A 106 -5.06 -13.76 3.65
CA PRO A 106 -4.15 -14.90 3.77
C PRO A 106 -2.87 -14.52 4.52
N THR A 107 -2.41 -15.38 5.44
CA THR A 107 -1.21 -15.15 6.25
C THR A 107 0.02 -14.84 5.38
N ARG A 108 0.19 -15.55 4.26
CA ARG A 108 1.29 -15.31 3.32
C ARG A 108 1.34 -13.88 2.76
N GLU A 109 0.18 -13.21 2.62
CA GLU A 109 0.12 -11.84 2.11
C GLU A 109 0.50 -10.83 3.21
N ILE A 110 0.17 -11.15 4.47
CA ILE A 110 0.58 -10.37 5.65
C ILE A 110 2.09 -10.45 5.83
N GLU A 111 2.65 -11.67 5.87
CA GLU A 111 4.10 -11.91 6.00
C GLU A 111 4.88 -11.19 4.88
N ARG A 112 4.36 -11.21 3.65
CA ARG A 112 4.94 -10.48 2.53
C ARG A 112 4.91 -8.96 2.73
N ALA A 113 3.82 -8.41 3.24
CA ALA A 113 3.72 -6.97 3.52
C ALA A 113 4.69 -6.55 4.65
N GLU A 114 4.81 -7.35 5.70
CA GLU A 114 5.76 -7.12 6.80
C GLU A 114 7.21 -7.21 6.32
N SER A 115 7.53 -8.17 5.46
CA SER A 115 8.86 -8.26 4.81
C SER A 115 9.18 -7.02 3.96
N TYR A 116 8.23 -6.53 3.16
CA TYR A 116 8.43 -5.30 2.39
C TYR A 116 8.54 -4.05 3.26
N LYS A 117 7.80 -4.00 4.38
CA LYS A 117 7.95 -2.93 5.38
C LYS A 117 9.36 -2.93 5.97
N GLN A 118 9.86 -4.08 6.43
CA GLN A 118 11.21 -4.21 6.99
C GLN A 118 12.31 -3.81 5.99
N ASP A 119 12.20 -4.25 4.73
CA ASP A 119 13.13 -3.84 3.66
C ASP A 119 13.11 -2.32 3.45
N PHE A 120 11.91 -1.74 3.32
CA PHE A 120 11.74 -0.31 3.12
C PHE A 120 12.35 0.51 4.27
N GLU A 121 12.03 0.15 5.52
CA GLU A 121 12.55 0.82 6.70
C GLU A 121 14.08 0.69 6.82
N GLY A 122 14.64 -0.45 6.43
CA GLY A 122 16.09 -0.67 6.39
C GLY A 122 16.78 0.26 5.40
N ARG A 123 16.19 0.47 4.21
CA ARG A 123 16.78 1.30 3.16
C ARG A 123 16.63 2.80 3.41
N VAL A 124 15.49 3.25 3.94
CA VAL A 124 15.29 4.69 4.24
C VAL A 124 16.27 5.17 5.32
N LYS A 125 16.63 4.31 6.29
CA LYS A 125 17.67 4.63 7.30
C LYS A 125 19.06 4.87 6.71
N HIS A 126 19.31 4.50 5.46
CA HIS A 126 20.60 4.66 4.79
C HIS A 126 20.57 5.76 3.72
N GLU A 127 19.41 6.40 3.52
CA GLU A 127 19.23 7.55 2.64
C GLU A 127 19.41 8.89 3.38
N THR A 128 19.59 8.87 4.71
CA THR A 128 19.77 10.07 5.57
C THR A 128 21.22 10.25 6.00
#